data_AF-A0A960A501-F1
#
_entry.id   AF-A0A960A501-F1
#
_cell.length_a   1.000
_cell.length_b   1.000
_cell.length_c   1.000
_cell.angle_alpha   90.00
_cell.angle_beta   90.00
_cell.angle_gamma   90.00
#
_symmetry.space_group_name_H-M   'P 1'
#
loop_
_entity.id
_entity.type
_entity.pdbx_description
1 polymer ?
#
loop_
_entity_poly.entity_id
_entity_poly.type
_entity_poly.pdbx_seq_one_letter_code
_entity_poly.pdbx_strand_id
1 'polypeptide(L)'
;VLAEAEEAAARRPEGYADLTDVEFVTIDPAASKDLDQALHVAGDGDGYLVRYAISDVAFFVRPGTELERETHRRGQTKYAPGARIPLHPPILSEGAASLLADGVPRPAMVWELFLDGDGELRDVGLVRALVRSRAKLSYQGVQRDLDAGTLHPSVTLLPEVGELRLRREIERGGASLNLPDQEIVADDGAWDLAFRQLTRVEEYNAQISLLAGFAAARTMIDGEIGILRTL
;
A
#
# COMPACT_ATOMS: atom_id res chain seq x y z
N VAL A 1 -3.83 12.98 -22.49
CA VAL A 1 -3.09 12.24 -21.43
C VAL A 1 -2.07 13.11 -20.69
N LEU A 2 -0.90 13.46 -21.24
CA LEU A 2 0.15 14.14 -20.44
C LEU A 2 -0.28 15.51 -19.90
N ALA A 3 -0.87 16.36 -20.73
CA ALA A 3 -1.40 17.66 -20.28
C ALA A 3 -2.46 17.51 -19.17
N GLU A 4 -3.40 16.57 -19.32
CA GLU A 4 -4.38 16.28 -18.26
C GLU A 4 -3.74 15.73 -16.98
N ALA A 5 -2.62 15.01 -17.08
CA ALA A 5 -1.88 14.51 -15.92
C ALA A 5 -1.19 15.66 -15.17
N GLU A 6 -0.65 16.64 -15.88
CA GLU A 6 -0.07 17.87 -15.30
C GLU A 6 -1.15 18.70 -14.58
N GLU A 7 -2.30 18.90 -15.23
CA GLU A 7 -3.46 19.55 -14.61
C GLU A 7 -3.95 18.78 -13.38
N ALA A 8 -4.05 17.45 -13.48
CA ALA A 8 -4.46 16.58 -12.40
C ALA A 8 -3.52 16.67 -11.18
N ALA A 9 -2.20 16.71 -11.42
CA ALA A 9 -1.17 16.84 -10.39
C ALA A 9 -1.24 18.20 -9.66
N ALA A 10 -1.70 19.25 -10.35
CA ALA A 10 -1.83 20.59 -9.78
C ALA A 10 -3.10 20.80 -8.94
N ARG A 11 -4.08 19.89 -9.02
CA ARG A 11 -5.34 20.03 -8.25
C ARG A 11 -5.11 19.98 -6.74
N ARG A 12 -6.08 20.50 -6.01
CA ARG A 12 -6.14 20.45 -4.54
C ARG A 12 -7.41 19.74 -4.09
N PRO A 13 -7.32 18.79 -3.15
CA PRO A 13 -8.50 18.16 -2.59
C PRO A 13 -9.28 19.16 -1.73
N GLU A 14 -10.61 19.19 -1.90
CA GLU A 14 -11.54 20.00 -1.13
C GLU A 14 -12.41 19.10 -0.26
N GLY A 15 -12.61 19.46 1.00
CA GLY A 15 -13.46 18.70 1.94
C GLY A 15 -12.85 17.38 2.44
N TYR A 16 -11.56 17.14 2.21
CA TYR A 16 -10.86 15.98 2.74
C TYR A 16 -10.58 16.19 4.23
N ALA A 17 -10.66 15.13 5.02
CA ALA A 17 -10.22 15.16 6.41
C ALA A 17 -8.72 15.47 6.49
N ASP A 18 -8.28 16.12 7.56
CA ASP A 18 -6.85 16.30 7.83
C ASP A 18 -6.36 15.20 8.76
N LEU A 19 -5.54 14.30 8.23
CA LEU A 19 -4.84 13.25 8.98
C LEU A 19 -3.32 13.41 8.84
N THR A 20 -2.84 14.62 8.58
CA THR A 20 -1.40 14.88 8.40
C THR A 20 -0.60 14.72 9.69
N ASP A 21 -1.27 14.72 10.85
CA ASP A 21 -0.68 14.45 12.17
C ASP A 21 -0.54 12.96 12.48
N VAL A 22 -1.20 12.08 11.74
CA VAL A 22 -0.95 10.63 11.85
C VAL A 22 0.44 10.33 11.30
N GLU A 23 1.24 9.59 12.07
CA GLU A 23 2.63 9.26 11.76
C GLU A 23 2.73 8.13 10.72
N PHE A 24 2.10 8.29 9.56
CA PHE A 24 2.17 7.31 8.46
C PHE A 24 3.60 7.10 7.97
N VAL A 25 3.95 5.86 7.66
CA VAL A 25 5.19 5.49 6.96
C VAL A 25 4.89 4.56 5.78
N THR A 26 5.74 4.54 4.77
CA THR A 26 5.65 3.51 3.71
C THR A 26 6.68 2.42 3.95
N ILE A 27 6.42 1.20 3.48
CA ILE A 27 7.37 0.09 3.48
C ILE A 27 7.36 -0.53 2.09
N ASP A 28 8.45 -0.34 1.34
CA ASP A 28 8.53 -0.70 -0.07
C ASP A 28 9.95 -1.17 -0.43
N PRO A 29 10.18 -1.74 -1.63
CA PRO A 29 11.54 -1.90 -2.14
C PRO A 29 12.31 -0.56 -2.09
N ALA A 30 13.62 -0.64 -1.83
CA ALA A 30 14.44 0.55 -1.62
C ALA A 30 14.40 1.52 -2.81
N ALA A 31 14.35 0.99 -4.03
CA ALA A 31 14.33 1.75 -5.28
C ALA A 31 12.94 2.29 -5.69
N SER A 32 11.85 1.87 -5.03
CA SER A 32 10.49 2.26 -5.40
C SER A 32 10.27 3.77 -5.26
N LYS A 33 9.48 4.33 -6.18
CA LYS A 33 9.06 5.75 -6.14
C LYS A 33 7.55 5.91 -6.25
N ASP A 34 6.86 4.87 -6.71
CA ASP A 34 5.43 4.68 -6.75
C ASP A 34 4.98 4.03 -5.44
N LEU A 35 4.81 4.86 -4.41
CA LEU A 35 4.45 4.44 -3.07
C LEU A 35 2.94 4.58 -2.93
N ASP A 36 2.20 3.54 -3.28
CA ASP A 36 0.74 3.57 -3.34
C ASP A 36 0.08 3.50 -1.97
N GLN A 37 0.83 3.08 -0.94
CA GLN A 37 0.31 2.83 0.39
C GLN A 37 1.25 3.28 1.52
N ALA A 38 0.65 3.73 2.61
CA ALA A 38 1.34 4.04 3.87
C ALA A 38 0.53 3.45 5.03
N LEU A 39 1.22 3.03 6.10
CA LEU A 39 0.59 2.41 7.26
C LEU A 39 1.03 3.06 8.57
N HIS A 40 0.17 2.91 9.56
CA HIS A 40 0.43 3.21 10.97
C HIS A 40 -0.35 2.20 11.81
N VAL A 41 0.32 1.54 12.74
CA VAL A 41 -0.28 0.51 13.61
C VAL A 41 -0.16 0.96 15.06
N ALA A 42 -1.29 1.02 15.77
CA ALA A 42 -1.35 1.37 17.18
C ALA A 42 -2.20 0.36 17.96
N GLY A 43 -2.03 0.33 19.28
CA GLY A 43 -2.92 -0.38 20.18
C GLY A 43 -4.26 0.36 20.31
N ASP A 44 -5.32 -0.40 20.53
CA ASP A 44 -6.67 0.12 20.78
C ASP A 44 -7.36 -0.74 21.84
N GLY A 45 -7.26 -0.32 23.11
CA GLY A 45 -7.69 -1.13 24.25
C GLY A 45 -6.93 -2.46 24.31
N ASP A 46 -7.69 -3.57 24.28
CA ASP A 46 -7.15 -4.94 24.23
C ASP A 46 -6.89 -5.44 22.79
N GLY A 47 -7.03 -4.57 21.79
CA GLY A 47 -6.86 -4.85 20.37
C GLY A 47 -5.95 -3.86 19.65
N TYR A 48 -6.19 -3.65 18.36
CA TYR A 48 -5.33 -2.85 17.50
C TYR A 48 -6.12 -1.96 16.56
N LEU A 49 -5.53 -0.82 16.22
CA LEU A 49 -5.96 0.04 15.14
C LEU A 49 -4.89 0.09 14.05
N VAL A 50 -5.23 -0.44 12.89
CA VAL A 50 -4.43 -0.32 11.67
C VAL A 50 -5.00 0.81 10.83
N ARG A 51 -4.24 1.88 10.68
CA ARG A 51 -4.52 2.93 9.69
C ARG A 51 -3.75 2.62 8.42
N TYR A 52 -4.45 2.44 7.31
CA TYR A 52 -3.88 2.11 6.02
C TYR A 52 -4.32 3.14 4.98
N ALA A 53 -3.41 4.05 4.65
CA ALA A 53 -3.62 5.09 3.64
C ALA A 53 -3.26 4.54 2.26
N ILE A 54 -4.23 4.49 1.37
CA ILE A 54 -4.03 4.15 -0.05
C ILE A 54 -4.15 5.44 -0.86
N SER A 55 -3.23 5.67 -1.79
CA SER A 55 -3.26 6.81 -2.71
C SER A 55 -4.65 6.96 -3.35
N ASP A 56 -5.23 8.16 -3.27
CA ASP A 56 -6.54 8.43 -3.87
C ASP A 56 -6.39 8.67 -5.38
N VAL A 57 -6.12 7.60 -6.14
CA VAL A 57 -5.95 7.67 -7.60
C VAL A 57 -7.21 8.22 -8.27
N ALA A 58 -8.40 7.98 -7.70
CA ALA A 58 -9.68 8.49 -8.21
C ALA A 58 -9.80 10.03 -8.09
N PHE A 59 -9.02 10.67 -7.20
CA PHE A 59 -8.87 12.13 -7.20
C PHE A 59 -8.15 12.60 -8.48
N PHE A 60 -7.14 11.85 -8.94
CA PHE A 60 -6.30 12.19 -10.08
C PHE A 60 -6.90 11.77 -11.44
N VAL A 61 -7.50 10.59 -11.52
CA VAL A 61 -8.07 10.02 -12.74
C VAL A 61 -9.58 10.15 -12.69
N ARG A 62 -10.15 11.12 -13.43
CA ARG A 62 -11.59 11.40 -13.41
C ARG A 62 -12.32 10.78 -14.60
N PRO A 63 -13.59 10.36 -14.44
CA PRO A 63 -14.39 9.82 -15.53
C PRO A 63 -14.47 10.74 -16.75
N GLY A 64 -14.37 10.16 -17.95
CA GLY A 64 -14.50 10.88 -19.22
C GLY A 64 -13.24 11.61 -19.70
N THR A 65 -12.14 11.55 -18.95
CA THR A 65 -10.86 12.17 -19.34
C THR A 65 -10.05 11.27 -20.27
N GLU A 66 -9.14 11.82 -21.06
CA GLU A 66 -8.20 11.02 -21.85
C GLU A 66 -7.24 10.21 -20.95
N LEU A 67 -6.93 10.73 -19.76
CA LEU A 67 -6.18 10.03 -18.73
C LEU A 67 -6.91 8.77 -18.27
N GLU A 68 -8.22 8.83 -17.98
CA GLU A 68 -9.02 7.64 -17.66
C GLU A 68 -9.02 6.63 -18.81
N ARG A 69 -9.29 7.07 -20.04
CA ARG A 69 -9.28 6.19 -21.22
C ARG A 69 -7.95 5.47 -21.38
N GLU A 70 -6.84 6.17 -21.18
CA GLU A 70 -5.50 5.58 -21.23
C GLU A 70 -5.23 4.62 -20.07
N THR A 71 -5.65 4.96 -18.84
CA THR A 71 -5.57 4.07 -17.68
C THR A 71 -6.31 2.76 -17.95
N HIS A 72 -7.54 2.81 -18.46
CA HIS A 72 -8.31 1.62 -18.81
C HIS A 72 -7.67 0.82 -19.96
N ARG A 73 -7.12 1.50 -20.98
CA ARG A 73 -6.42 0.85 -22.10
C ARG A 73 -5.18 0.09 -21.63
N ARG A 74 -4.44 0.62 -20.64
CA ARG A 74 -3.24 -0.02 -20.09
C ARG A 74 -3.57 -1.14 -19.10
N GLY A 75 -4.56 -0.92 -18.23
CA GLY A 75 -5.03 -1.84 -17.19
C GLY A 75 -4.09 -2.02 -16.00
N GLN A 76 -2.77 -2.09 -16.24
CA GLN A 76 -1.75 -2.26 -15.20
C GLN A 76 -0.39 -1.69 -15.61
N THR A 77 0.47 -1.48 -14.63
CA THR A 77 1.91 -1.28 -14.88
C THR A 77 2.50 -2.60 -15.36
N LYS A 78 3.31 -2.55 -16.42
CA LYS A 78 4.04 -3.72 -16.94
C LYS A 78 5.51 -3.63 -16.53
N TYR A 79 6.00 -4.66 -15.87
CA TYR A 79 7.40 -4.77 -15.45
C TYR A 79 8.12 -5.74 -16.39
N ALA A 80 9.28 -5.32 -16.89
CA ALA A 80 10.21 -6.11 -17.67
C ALA A 80 11.61 -6.00 -17.03
N PRO A 81 12.54 -6.94 -17.31
CA PRO A 81 13.91 -6.80 -16.84
C PRO A 81 14.52 -5.47 -17.30
N GLY A 82 14.92 -4.63 -16.33
CA GLY A 82 15.48 -3.30 -16.59
C GLY A 82 14.52 -2.25 -17.14
N ALA A 83 13.23 -2.54 -17.29
CA ALA A 83 12.26 -1.58 -17.85
C ALA A 83 10.88 -1.66 -17.18
N ARG A 84 10.22 -0.52 -17.07
CA ARG A 84 8.85 -0.42 -16.55
C ARG A 84 8.01 0.44 -17.47
N ILE A 85 6.81 -0.03 -17.80
CA ILE A 85 5.79 0.73 -18.51
C ILE A 85 4.70 1.07 -17.49
N PRO A 86 4.71 2.27 -16.90
CA PRO A 86 3.81 2.61 -15.80
C PRO A 86 2.36 2.73 -16.27
N LEU A 87 1.42 2.38 -15.38
CA LEU A 87 -0.02 2.57 -15.62
C LEU A 87 -0.34 4.06 -15.79
N HIS A 88 0.17 4.90 -14.90
CA HIS A 88 -0.04 6.35 -14.92
C HIS A 88 1.25 7.08 -15.35
N PRO A 89 1.15 8.31 -15.88
CA PRO A 89 2.32 9.15 -16.13
C PRO A 89 3.16 9.37 -14.85
N PRO A 90 4.50 9.40 -14.92
CA PRO A 90 5.37 9.55 -13.73
C PRO A 90 5.07 10.76 -12.85
N ILE A 91 4.60 11.88 -13.43
CA ILE A 91 4.19 13.07 -12.67
C ILE A 91 3.08 12.76 -11.64
N LEU A 92 2.28 11.74 -11.90
CA LEU A 92 1.30 11.20 -10.97
C LEU A 92 1.91 10.06 -10.15
N SER A 93 2.29 8.95 -10.80
CA SER A 93 2.65 7.71 -10.11
C SER A 93 3.92 7.80 -9.28
N GLU A 94 4.88 8.64 -9.64
CA GLU A 94 6.13 8.84 -8.89
C GLU A 94 6.16 10.23 -8.23
N GLY A 95 5.03 10.94 -8.24
CA GLY A 95 4.92 12.34 -7.83
C GLY A 95 3.67 12.62 -7.02
N ALA A 96 2.66 13.23 -7.65
CA ALA A 96 1.50 13.77 -6.94
C ALA A 96 0.66 12.70 -6.24
N ALA A 97 0.59 11.48 -6.78
CA ALA A 97 -0.16 10.37 -6.21
C ALA A 97 0.69 9.45 -5.31
N SER A 98 2.02 9.47 -5.43
CA SER A 98 2.90 8.63 -4.61
C SER A 98 3.04 9.20 -3.20
N LEU A 99 2.83 8.42 -2.14
CA LEU A 99 2.90 8.84 -0.73
C LEU A 99 4.34 9.08 -0.23
N LEU A 100 5.10 9.93 -0.94
CA LEU A 100 6.49 10.27 -0.64
C LEU A 100 6.63 10.94 0.73
N ALA A 101 7.74 10.63 1.40
CA ALA A 101 8.15 11.27 2.65
C ALA A 101 8.97 12.56 2.38
N ASP A 102 8.37 13.50 1.65
CA ASP A 102 8.96 14.80 1.28
C ASP A 102 8.31 15.99 2.02
N GLY A 103 7.47 15.68 3.01
CA GLY A 103 6.74 16.67 3.81
C GLY A 103 5.48 17.21 3.15
N VAL A 104 5.16 16.83 1.90
CA VAL A 104 3.99 17.31 1.17
C VAL A 104 2.76 16.44 1.48
N PRO A 105 1.66 17.03 1.99
CA PRO A 105 0.41 16.30 2.17
C PRO A 105 -0.16 15.80 0.84
N ARG A 106 -0.66 14.57 0.83
CA ARG A 106 -1.23 13.92 -0.37
C ARG A 106 -2.61 13.34 -0.09
N PRO A 107 -3.51 13.34 -1.09
CA PRO A 107 -4.84 12.76 -0.95
C PRO A 107 -4.74 11.24 -0.89
N ALA A 108 -5.39 10.65 0.11
CA ALA A 108 -5.48 9.22 0.32
C ALA A 108 -6.88 8.80 0.76
N MET A 109 -7.26 7.58 0.40
CA MET A 109 -8.34 6.82 1.03
C MET A 109 -7.74 6.13 2.25
N VAL A 110 -8.07 6.60 3.46
CA VAL A 110 -7.58 6.03 4.72
C VAL A 110 -8.59 5.04 5.25
N TRP A 111 -8.17 3.78 5.32
CA TRP A 111 -8.86 2.72 6.02
C TRP A 111 -8.45 2.74 7.49
N GLU A 112 -9.41 2.84 8.40
CA GLU A 112 -9.23 2.62 9.83
C GLU A 112 -9.81 1.24 10.17
N LEU A 113 -8.92 0.29 10.42
CA LEU A 113 -9.27 -1.12 10.59
C LEU A 113 -9.07 -1.48 12.06
N PHE A 114 -10.17 -1.70 12.77
CA PHE A 114 -10.17 -2.02 14.19
C PHE A 114 -10.15 -3.54 14.36
N LEU A 115 -9.11 -4.04 15.02
CA LEU A 115 -8.89 -5.45 15.28
C LEU A 115 -9.06 -5.76 16.76
N ASP A 116 -9.56 -6.95 17.08
CA ASP A 116 -9.46 -7.46 18.46
C ASP A 116 -8.05 -8.00 18.78
N GLY A 117 -7.85 -8.45 20.02
CA GLY A 117 -6.59 -9.03 20.48
C GLY A 117 -6.15 -10.31 19.75
N ASP A 118 -7.07 -10.97 19.04
CA ASP A 118 -6.77 -12.14 18.19
C ASP A 118 -6.58 -11.76 16.72
N GLY A 119 -6.54 -10.46 16.42
CA GLY A 119 -6.37 -9.90 15.09
C GLY A 119 -7.59 -10.03 14.18
N GLU A 120 -8.78 -10.35 14.69
CA GLU A 120 -10.03 -10.38 13.92
C GLU A 120 -10.57 -8.98 13.64
N LEU A 121 -11.11 -8.76 12.44
CA LEU A 121 -11.61 -7.45 12.03
C LEU A 121 -12.98 -7.19 12.67
N ARG A 122 -13.07 -6.14 13.50
CA ARG A 122 -14.28 -5.80 14.26
C ARG A 122 -15.04 -4.63 13.66
N ASP A 123 -14.33 -3.61 13.21
CA ASP A 123 -14.93 -2.42 12.62
C ASP A 123 -14.03 -1.82 11.53
N VAL A 124 -14.66 -1.06 10.63
CA VAL A 124 -14.01 -0.45 9.47
C VAL A 124 -14.51 0.99 9.31
N GLY A 125 -13.58 1.92 9.43
CA GLY A 125 -13.73 3.30 8.95
C GLY A 125 -13.09 3.47 7.57
N LEU A 126 -13.70 4.30 6.72
CA LEU A 126 -13.10 4.73 5.45
C LEU A 126 -13.35 6.23 5.25
N VAL A 127 -12.27 6.98 5.06
CA VAL A 127 -12.34 8.43 4.86
C VAL A 127 -11.36 8.89 3.78
N ARG A 128 -11.77 9.89 2.99
CA ARG A 128 -10.85 10.65 2.13
C ARG A 128 -10.13 11.70 2.97
N ALA A 129 -8.80 11.63 3.02
CA ALA A 129 -7.99 12.48 3.86
C ALA A 129 -6.73 12.99 3.15
N LEU A 130 -6.21 14.11 3.63
CA LEU A 130 -4.83 14.51 3.40
C LEU A 130 -3.94 13.79 4.43
N VAL A 131 -2.89 13.11 3.95
CA VAL A 131 -1.91 12.41 4.78
C VAL A 131 -0.51 12.88 4.45
N ARG A 132 0.41 12.76 5.41
CA ARG A 132 1.83 13.10 5.21
C ARG A 132 2.71 11.94 5.68
N SER A 133 3.38 11.28 4.75
CA SER A 133 4.34 10.23 5.07
C SER A 133 5.55 10.81 5.80
N ARG A 134 5.95 10.17 6.89
CA ARG A 134 7.07 10.56 7.75
C ARG A 134 8.38 9.97 7.31
N ALA A 135 8.33 8.75 6.79
CA ALA A 135 9.50 8.02 6.34
C ALA A 135 9.12 7.04 5.23
N LYS A 136 10.05 6.87 4.28
CA LYS A 136 10.08 5.73 3.37
C LYS A 136 10.99 4.68 3.97
N LEU A 137 10.41 3.59 4.44
CA LEU A 137 11.15 2.45 4.97
C LEU A 137 11.34 1.41 3.86
N SER A 138 12.36 0.58 3.98
CA SER A 138 12.53 -0.58 3.10
C SER A 138 12.28 -1.88 3.86
N TYR A 139 11.74 -2.90 3.18
CA TYR A 139 11.50 -4.20 3.80
C TYR A 139 12.73 -4.76 4.52
N GLN A 140 13.89 -4.73 3.87
CA GLN A 140 15.16 -5.14 4.47
C GLN A 140 15.57 -4.26 5.66
N GLY A 141 15.30 -2.95 5.59
CA GLY A 141 15.56 -2.02 6.70
C GLY A 141 14.72 -2.35 7.92
N VAL A 142 13.40 -2.46 7.73
CA VAL A 142 12.46 -2.77 8.80
C VAL A 142 12.72 -4.16 9.39
N GLN A 143 13.11 -5.15 8.59
CA GLN A 143 13.50 -6.46 9.10
C GLN A 143 14.74 -6.36 10.00
N ARG A 144 15.78 -5.60 9.59
CA ARG A 144 16.95 -5.37 10.46
C ARG A 144 16.59 -4.64 11.74
N ASP A 145 15.72 -3.64 11.66
CA ASP A 145 15.26 -2.88 12.84
C ASP A 145 14.42 -3.75 13.78
N LEU A 146 13.63 -4.69 13.24
CA LEU A 146 12.93 -5.71 14.01
C LEU A 146 13.93 -6.62 14.74
N ASP A 147 14.91 -7.16 14.04
CA ASP A 147 15.91 -8.07 14.61
C ASP A 147 16.76 -7.38 15.70
N ALA A 148 16.96 -6.06 15.57
CA ALA A 148 17.68 -5.22 16.54
C ALA A 148 16.80 -4.68 17.68
N GLY A 149 15.47 -4.83 17.61
CA GLY A 149 14.54 -4.28 18.59
C GLY A 149 14.40 -2.74 18.53
N THR A 150 14.64 -2.15 17.36
CA THR A 150 14.67 -0.69 17.12
C THR A 150 13.68 -0.24 16.04
N LEU A 151 12.53 -0.92 15.92
CA LEU A 151 11.48 -0.58 14.95
C LEU A 151 11.04 0.89 15.04
N HIS A 152 10.72 1.45 13.87
CA HIS A 152 10.08 2.77 13.80
C HIS A 152 8.76 2.77 14.60
N PRO A 153 8.46 3.82 15.40
CA PRO A 153 7.30 3.84 16.30
C PRO A 153 5.96 3.53 15.62
N SER A 154 5.77 4.01 14.38
CA SER A 154 4.54 3.79 13.61
C SER A 154 4.25 2.33 13.24
N VAL A 155 5.22 1.44 13.37
CA VAL A 155 5.12 0.03 12.95
C VAL A 155 5.66 -0.93 14.01
N THR A 156 5.84 -0.49 15.26
CA THR A 156 6.29 -1.35 16.36
C THR A 156 5.36 -2.55 16.57
N LEU A 157 4.06 -2.39 16.33
CA LEU A 157 3.05 -3.45 16.46
C LEU A 157 2.80 -4.24 15.16
N LEU A 158 3.46 -3.89 14.06
CA LEU A 158 3.31 -4.61 12.79
C LEU A 158 3.64 -6.12 12.90
N PRO A 159 4.72 -6.55 13.60
CA PRO A 159 5.02 -7.98 13.73
C PRO A 159 3.93 -8.75 14.48
N GLU A 160 3.41 -8.17 15.57
CA GLU A 160 2.37 -8.82 16.38
C GLU A 160 1.06 -8.96 15.60
N VAL A 161 0.58 -7.87 15.00
CA VAL A 161 -0.61 -7.90 14.13
C VAL A 161 -0.38 -8.85 12.96
N GLY A 162 0.79 -8.81 12.32
CA GLY A 162 1.16 -9.68 11.21
C GLY A 162 1.05 -11.17 11.55
N GLU A 163 1.61 -11.59 12.69
CA GLU A 163 1.53 -12.99 13.18
C GLU A 163 0.09 -13.42 13.48
N LEU A 164 -0.72 -12.55 14.09
CA LEU A 164 -2.15 -12.83 14.30
C LEU A 164 -2.87 -13.05 12.97
N ARG A 165 -2.64 -12.18 11.99
CA ARG A 165 -3.28 -12.27 10.67
C ARG A 165 -2.84 -13.48 9.86
N LEU A 166 -1.56 -13.87 9.93
CA LEU A 166 -1.06 -15.12 9.35
C LEU A 166 -1.72 -16.34 10.00
N ARG A 167 -1.91 -16.35 11.32
CA ARG A 167 -2.66 -17.43 11.98
C ARG A 167 -4.10 -17.51 11.49
N ARG A 168 -4.78 -16.36 11.37
CA ARG A 168 -6.13 -16.29 10.78
C ARG A 168 -6.18 -16.79 9.35
N GLU A 169 -5.11 -16.59 8.57
CA GLU A 169 -4.98 -17.17 7.23
C GLU A 169 -4.99 -18.69 7.23
N ILE A 170 -4.23 -19.29 8.12
CA ILE A 170 -4.18 -20.74 8.26
C ILE A 170 -5.54 -21.27 8.73
N GLU A 171 -6.17 -20.63 9.71
CA GLU A 171 -7.49 -21.02 10.23
C GLU A 171 -8.60 -20.98 9.17
N ARG A 172 -8.58 -19.99 8.27
CA ARG A 172 -9.52 -19.90 7.13
C ARG A 172 -9.20 -20.86 5.98
N GLY A 173 -8.13 -21.67 6.08
CA GLY A 173 -7.68 -22.56 5.02
C GLY A 173 -6.99 -21.84 3.86
N GLY A 174 -6.43 -20.65 4.10
CA GLY A 174 -5.69 -19.90 3.10
C GLY A 174 -4.42 -20.62 2.68
N ALA A 175 -4.15 -20.62 1.37
CA ALA A 175 -2.94 -21.20 0.79
C ALA A 175 -2.00 -20.09 0.34
N SER A 176 -0.91 -19.89 1.08
CA SER A 176 0.17 -18.98 0.71
C SER A 176 1.34 -19.79 0.15
N LEU A 177 1.68 -19.53 -1.12
CA LEU A 177 2.83 -20.14 -1.78
C LEU A 177 4.06 -19.27 -1.51
N ASN A 178 4.83 -19.64 -0.48
CA ASN A 178 6.06 -18.95 -0.11
C ASN A 178 7.22 -19.34 -1.02
N LEU A 179 7.03 -19.16 -2.33
CA LEU A 179 8.08 -19.36 -3.33
C LEU A 179 9.00 -18.13 -3.34
N PRO A 180 10.33 -18.30 -3.46
CA PRO A 180 11.23 -17.18 -3.67
C PRO A 180 10.86 -16.40 -4.92
N ASP A 181 10.94 -15.07 -4.84
CA ASP A 181 10.84 -14.20 -6.00
C ASP A 181 11.98 -14.51 -6.97
N GLN A 182 11.65 -14.54 -8.25
CA GLN A 182 12.60 -14.70 -9.34
C GLN A 182 12.93 -13.32 -9.92
N GLU A 183 14.17 -12.90 -9.78
CA GLU A 183 14.65 -11.59 -10.22
C GLU A 183 15.68 -11.77 -11.33
N ILE A 184 15.50 -11.03 -12.43
CA ILE A 184 16.49 -10.98 -13.51
C ILE A 184 17.46 -9.82 -13.22
N VAL A 185 18.73 -10.14 -13.02
CA VAL A 185 19.79 -9.18 -12.66
C VAL A 185 20.70 -8.96 -13.86
N ALA A 186 21.00 -7.71 -14.19
CA ALA A 186 22.00 -7.37 -15.18
C ALA A 186 23.36 -7.17 -14.50
N ASP A 187 24.39 -7.88 -14.97
CA ASP A 187 25.78 -7.72 -14.51
C ASP A 187 26.73 -7.74 -15.71
N ASP A 188 27.52 -6.68 -15.89
CA ASP A 188 28.51 -6.52 -16.98
C ASP A 188 28.03 -6.91 -18.41
N GLY A 189 26.76 -6.61 -18.73
CA GLY A 189 26.17 -6.91 -20.04
C GLY A 189 25.65 -8.35 -20.21
N ALA A 190 25.73 -9.16 -19.15
CA ALA A 190 25.05 -10.45 -19.02
C ALA A 190 23.78 -10.30 -18.16
N TRP A 191 22.89 -11.28 -18.30
CA TRP A 191 21.69 -11.42 -17.47
C TRP A 191 21.79 -12.70 -16.66
N ASP A 192 21.52 -12.61 -15.36
CA ASP A 192 21.47 -13.74 -14.43
C ASP A 192 20.10 -13.83 -13.75
N LEU A 193 19.79 -15.01 -13.20
CA LEU A 193 18.58 -15.28 -12.43
C LEU A 193 18.93 -15.38 -10.94
N ALA A 194 18.45 -14.40 -10.17
CA ALA A 194 18.53 -14.40 -8.73
C ALA A 194 17.20 -14.87 -8.11
N PHE A 195 17.30 -15.49 -6.94
CA PHE A 195 16.15 -15.88 -6.12
C PHE A 195 16.19 -15.13 -4.80
N ARG A 196 15.10 -14.45 -4.47
CA ARG A 196 14.99 -13.67 -3.24
C ARG A 196 13.89 -14.24 -2.36
N GLN A 197 14.24 -14.57 -1.12
CA GLN A 197 13.25 -14.91 -0.11
C GLN A 197 12.59 -13.64 0.42
N LEU A 198 11.26 -13.70 0.59
CA LEU A 198 10.52 -12.67 1.28
C LEU A 198 10.93 -12.65 2.76
N THR A 199 11.10 -11.46 3.29
CA THR A 199 11.28 -11.23 4.72
C THR A 199 9.97 -11.42 5.48
N ARG A 200 10.01 -11.67 6.79
CA ARG A 200 8.77 -11.78 7.59
C ARG A 200 7.99 -10.46 7.59
N VAL A 201 8.70 -9.33 7.56
CA VAL A 201 8.06 -8.01 7.43
C VAL A 201 7.27 -7.87 6.12
N GLU A 202 7.76 -8.44 5.01
CA GLU A 202 6.98 -8.48 3.76
C GLU A 202 5.68 -9.27 3.93
N GLU A 203 5.73 -10.43 4.61
CA GLU A 203 4.55 -11.25 4.91
C GLU A 203 3.56 -10.49 5.82
N TYR A 204 4.06 -9.79 6.85
CA TYR A 204 3.24 -8.99 7.76
C TYR A 204 2.57 -7.83 7.02
N ASN A 205 3.32 -7.08 6.20
CA ASN A 205 2.78 -5.97 5.43
C ASN A 205 1.74 -6.46 4.40
N ALA A 206 1.99 -7.61 3.77
CA ALA A 206 1.03 -8.24 2.86
C ALA A 206 -0.30 -8.58 3.55
N GLN A 207 -0.27 -9.04 4.81
CA GLN A 207 -1.50 -9.28 5.58
C GLN A 207 -2.28 -7.99 5.88
N ILE A 208 -1.61 -6.84 6.02
CA ILE A 208 -2.29 -5.54 6.15
C ILE A 208 -3.00 -5.18 4.83
N SER A 209 -2.33 -5.36 3.69
CA SER A 209 -2.96 -5.15 2.37
C SER A 209 -4.16 -6.09 2.16
N LEU A 210 -4.03 -7.36 2.54
CA LEU A 210 -5.13 -8.34 2.48
C LEU A 210 -6.30 -7.95 3.40
N LEU A 211 -6.03 -7.46 4.60
CA LEU A 211 -7.05 -6.99 5.53
C LEU A 211 -7.87 -5.84 4.93
N ALA A 212 -7.20 -4.82 4.36
CA ALA A 212 -7.86 -3.73 3.66
C ALA A 212 -8.66 -4.24 2.44
N GLY A 213 -8.12 -5.23 1.71
CA GLY A 213 -8.81 -5.90 0.61
C GLY A 213 -10.10 -6.61 1.05
N PHE A 214 -10.09 -7.31 2.18
CA PHE A 214 -11.29 -7.94 2.73
C PHE A 214 -12.33 -6.91 3.18
N ALA A 215 -11.90 -5.83 3.83
CA ALA A 215 -12.78 -4.73 4.22
C ALA A 215 -13.44 -4.07 2.99
N ALA A 216 -12.66 -3.83 1.93
CA ALA A 216 -13.17 -3.30 0.67
C ALA A 216 -14.16 -4.26 -0.01
N ALA A 217 -13.82 -5.55 -0.10
CA ALA A 217 -14.70 -6.56 -0.68
C ALA A 217 -16.03 -6.64 0.08
N ARG A 218 -15.99 -6.63 1.43
CA ARG A 218 -17.20 -6.64 2.26
C ARG A 218 -18.08 -5.43 2.00
N THR A 219 -17.48 -4.24 1.95
CA THR A 219 -18.17 -2.99 1.63
C THR A 219 -18.86 -3.04 0.26
N MET A 220 -18.17 -3.57 -0.76
CA MET A 220 -18.73 -3.72 -2.11
C MET A 220 -19.88 -4.73 -2.16
N ILE A 221 -19.77 -5.84 -1.44
CA ILE A 221 -20.83 -6.85 -1.35
C ILE A 221 -22.07 -6.27 -0.67
N ASP A 222 -21.90 -5.62 0.48
CA ASP A 222 -23.01 -5.05 1.25
C ASP A 222 -23.70 -3.89 0.49
N GLY A 223 -22.94 -3.16 -0.32
CA GLY A 223 -23.46 -2.11 -1.22
C GLY A 223 -24.00 -2.62 -2.56
N GLU A 224 -23.92 -3.92 -2.84
CA GLU A 224 -24.28 -4.54 -4.13
C GLU A 224 -23.62 -3.87 -5.35
N ILE A 225 -22.41 -3.32 -5.17
CA ILE A 225 -21.66 -2.59 -6.19
C ILE A 225 -20.16 -2.79 -6.03
N GLY A 226 -19.48 -3.17 -7.11
CA GLY A 226 -18.02 -3.25 -7.13
C GLY A 226 -17.48 -4.33 -8.03
N ILE A 227 -16.16 -4.54 -7.92
CA ILE A 227 -15.43 -5.58 -8.64
C ILE A 227 -14.76 -6.45 -7.59
N LEU A 228 -15.12 -7.73 -7.56
CA LEU A 228 -14.56 -8.70 -6.63
C LEU A 228 -13.53 -9.57 -7.36
N ARG A 229 -12.40 -9.81 -6.70
CA ARG A 229 -11.45 -10.84 -7.12
C ARG A 229 -11.69 -12.08 -6.27
N THR A 230 -12.12 -13.16 -6.90
CA THR A 230 -12.28 -14.48 -6.27
C THR A 230 -11.12 -15.38 -6.67
N LEU A 231 -10.68 -16.24 -5.76
CA LEU A 231 -9.73 -17.33 -6.02
C LEU A 231 -10.46 -18.66 -5.87
#